data_AF-A0A3E4LV35-F1
#
_entry.id   AF-A0A3E4LV35-F1
#
_cell.length_a   1.000
_cell.length_b   1.000
_cell.length_c   1.000
_cell.angle_alpha   90.00
_cell.angle_beta   90.00
_cell.angle_gamma   90.00
#
_symmetry.space_group_name_H-M   'P 1'
#
loop_
_entity.id
_entity.type
_entity.pdbx_description
1 polymer ?
#
loop_
_entity_poly.entity_id
_entity_poly.type
_entity_poly.pdbx_seq_one_letter_code
_entity_poly.pdbx_strand_id
1 'polypeptide(L)'
;MVVVRVDLRHISDEKKLSYSDVLWQYVKQDFLWRINNAGLGKVLWLQKPYFATGEKLAFYYVYGSPGGRAEDNGTPFDVLRNIIIGNAGLNSHSDVVWTNAELSKQTAKVSANEPGGSDMQPLIHTWNLSAMCDGGEVPFAVRLERLNEADAGVPMTKNIVFMNSFYGDADVCIFSPESRLGEQLFEIMDKLELVSDMKPYGDAYEILKRYSVSGRQIIDIFKVRAKNKPKTVSMHRLEQVYGYRSYAYMRRRWERYCKRLTRQQRAYANAGWEETLDLILDFLTPVWSAFCNDEIFYDDWMPELGRFLG
;
A
#
# COMPACT_ATOMS: atom_id res chain seq x y z
N MET A 1 26.89 -13.30 -22.53
CA MET A 1 25.65 -12.80 -21.89
C MET A 1 24.85 -12.05 -22.93
N VAL A 2 23.54 -12.31 -23.02
CA VAL A 2 22.66 -11.78 -24.06
C VAL A 2 21.66 -10.85 -23.39
N VAL A 3 21.80 -9.54 -23.62
CA VAL A 3 20.73 -8.58 -23.30
C VAL A 3 19.61 -8.83 -24.32
N VAL A 4 18.44 -9.25 -23.82
CA VAL A 4 17.26 -9.40 -24.66
C VAL A 4 16.63 -8.02 -24.80
N ARG A 5 16.77 -7.41 -25.98
CA ARG A 5 16.11 -6.13 -26.29
C ARG A 5 14.65 -6.37 -26.60
N VAL A 6 13.80 -5.49 -26.07
CA VAL A 6 12.36 -5.53 -26.31
C VAL A 6 11.99 -4.56 -27.43
N ASP A 7 11.27 -5.04 -28.45
CA ASP A 7 10.73 -4.16 -29.50
C ASP A 7 9.46 -3.47 -29.00
N LEU A 8 9.66 -2.33 -28.32
CA LEU A 8 8.57 -1.55 -27.72
C LEU A 8 7.61 -0.98 -28.78
N ARG A 9 8.08 -0.73 -30.02
CA ARG A 9 7.23 -0.22 -31.10
C ARG A 9 6.27 -1.30 -31.59
N HIS A 10 6.78 -2.51 -31.80
CA HIS A 10 5.94 -3.65 -32.15
C HIS A 10 4.87 -3.91 -31.08
N ILE A 11 5.24 -3.88 -29.79
CA ILE A 11 4.29 -4.04 -28.68
C ILE A 11 3.24 -2.90 -28.66
N SER A 12 3.66 -1.66 -28.96
CA SER A 12 2.76 -0.51 -29.08
C SER A 12 1.69 -0.74 -30.14
N ASP A 13 2.09 -1.19 -31.33
CA ASP A 13 1.20 -1.46 -32.45
C ASP A 13 0.25 -2.64 -32.15
N GLU A 14 0.79 -3.74 -31.61
CA GLU A 14 0.01 -4.94 -31.27
C GLU A 14 -1.05 -4.65 -30.20
N LYS A 15 -0.65 -3.95 -29.11
CA LYS A 15 -1.54 -3.63 -27.99
C LYS A 15 -2.43 -2.42 -28.25
N LYS A 16 -2.24 -1.71 -29.37
CA LYS A 16 -2.93 -0.44 -29.69
C LYS A 16 -2.80 0.59 -28.56
N LEU A 17 -1.63 0.63 -27.92
CA LEU A 17 -1.29 1.60 -26.89
C LEU A 17 -0.36 2.66 -27.47
N SER A 18 -0.27 3.83 -26.82
CA SER A 18 0.73 4.80 -27.22
C SER A 18 2.13 4.28 -26.89
N TYR A 19 3.13 4.65 -27.70
CA TYR A 19 4.52 4.27 -27.45
C TYR A 19 4.99 4.70 -26.07
N SER A 20 4.58 5.89 -25.62
CA SER A 20 4.87 6.41 -24.28
C SER A 20 4.33 5.47 -23.19
N ASP A 21 3.08 5.02 -23.30
CA ASP A 21 2.49 4.12 -22.30
C ASP A 21 3.24 2.79 -22.22
N VAL A 22 3.62 2.22 -23.37
CA VAL A 22 4.41 0.97 -23.42
C VAL A 22 5.79 1.17 -22.81
N LEU A 23 6.50 2.25 -23.15
CA LEU A 23 7.80 2.59 -22.59
C LEU A 23 7.73 2.74 -21.06
N TRP A 24 6.73 3.45 -20.55
CA TRP A 24 6.52 3.62 -19.11
C TRP A 24 6.17 2.32 -18.40
N GLN A 25 5.32 1.48 -19.00
CA GLN A 25 5.02 0.16 -18.47
C GLN A 25 6.27 -0.72 -18.44
N TYR A 26 7.10 -0.67 -19.48
CA TYR A 26 8.32 -1.45 -19.58
C TYR A 26 9.34 -1.05 -18.49
N VAL A 27 9.59 0.24 -18.32
CA VAL A 27 10.48 0.76 -17.26
C VAL A 27 9.97 0.37 -15.85
N LYS A 28 8.66 0.41 -15.60
CA LYS A 28 8.08 -0.07 -14.33
C LYS A 28 8.30 -1.56 -14.12
N GLN A 29 8.09 -2.36 -15.17
CA GLN A 29 8.29 -3.80 -15.13
C GLN A 29 9.75 -4.17 -14.86
N ASP A 30 10.70 -3.48 -15.49
CA ASP A 30 12.13 -3.64 -15.22
C ASP A 30 12.48 -3.36 -13.74
N PHE A 31 11.93 -2.28 -13.18
CA PHE A 31 12.09 -1.95 -11.77
C PHE A 31 11.54 -3.05 -10.84
N LEU A 32 10.34 -3.56 -11.13
CA LEU A 32 9.70 -4.64 -10.36
C LEU A 32 10.48 -5.96 -10.46
N TRP A 33 10.95 -6.31 -11.65
CA TRP A 33 11.78 -7.49 -11.88
C TRP A 33 13.07 -7.43 -11.05
N ARG A 34 13.76 -6.28 -11.01
CA ARG A 34 14.98 -6.09 -10.19
C ARG A 34 14.70 -6.28 -8.70
N ILE A 35 13.63 -5.69 -8.19
CA ILE A 35 13.20 -5.85 -6.78
C ILE A 35 12.90 -7.31 -6.46
N ASN A 36 12.19 -8.00 -7.34
CA ASN A 36 11.81 -9.38 -7.11
C ASN A 36 13.03 -10.32 -7.11
N ASN A 37 13.94 -10.17 -8.08
CA ASN A 37 15.16 -10.98 -8.15
C ASN A 37 16.15 -10.68 -7.02
N ALA A 38 16.10 -9.49 -6.44
CA ALA A 38 16.85 -9.17 -5.22
C ALA A 38 16.20 -9.71 -3.93
N GLY A 39 15.08 -10.43 -4.02
CA GLY A 39 14.39 -11.02 -2.88
C GLY A 39 13.53 -10.04 -2.07
N LEU A 40 13.34 -8.80 -2.55
CA LEU A 40 12.58 -7.76 -1.85
C LEU A 40 11.08 -7.79 -2.17
N GLY A 41 10.62 -8.61 -3.13
CA GLY A 41 9.21 -8.69 -3.54
C GLY A 41 8.23 -9.04 -2.41
N LYS A 42 8.71 -9.72 -1.35
CA LYS A 42 7.89 -10.08 -0.18
C LYS A 42 7.67 -8.93 0.81
N VAL A 43 8.56 -7.94 0.82
CA VAL A 43 8.55 -6.83 1.79
C VAL A 43 8.23 -5.47 1.15
N LEU A 44 8.30 -5.36 -0.18
CA LEU A 44 7.91 -4.18 -0.92
C LEU A 44 6.57 -4.42 -1.61
N TRP A 45 5.50 -3.92 -1.00
CA TRP A 45 4.15 -4.08 -1.50
C TRP A 45 3.74 -2.84 -2.27
N LEU A 46 3.23 -3.00 -3.49
CA LEU A 46 2.68 -1.89 -4.24
C LEU A 46 1.47 -1.31 -3.49
N GLN A 47 1.34 0.03 -3.46
CA GLN A 47 0.17 0.67 -2.86
C GLN A 47 -1.09 0.55 -3.73
N LYS A 48 -0.92 0.32 -5.04
CA LYS A 48 -2.01 0.20 -6.02
C LYS A 48 -1.68 -0.86 -7.09
N PRO A 49 -2.71 -1.52 -7.66
CA PRO A 49 -2.51 -2.58 -8.66
C PRO A 49 -2.28 -2.09 -10.09
N TYR A 50 -2.54 -0.81 -10.37
CA TYR A 50 -2.42 -0.18 -11.69
C TYR A 50 -1.82 1.20 -11.55
N PHE A 51 -1.13 1.66 -12.60
CA PHE A 51 -0.47 2.95 -12.62
C PHE A 51 -0.64 3.61 -13.99
N ALA A 52 -1.01 4.88 -14.01
CA ALA A 52 -1.03 5.66 -15.24
C ALA A 52 0.40 6.04 -15.68
N THR A 53 0.53 6.41 -16.95
CA THR A 53 1.77 6.97 -17.51
C THR A 53 2.16 8.25 -16.77
N GLY A 54 3.43 8.35 -16.36
CA GLY A 54 3.92 9.46 -15.54
C GLY A 54 3.56 9.39 -14.06
N GLU A 55 2.73 8.43 -13.61
CA GLU A 55 2.40 8.27 -12.20
C GLU A 55 3.61 7.71 -11.41
N LYS A 56 3.80 8.24 -10.20
CA LYS A 56 4.83 7.78 -9.27
C LYS A 56 4.55 6.34 -8.83
N LEU A 57 5.58 5.50 -8.84
CA LEU A 57 5.47 4.13 -8.32
C LEU A 57 5.54 4.17 -6.79
N ALA A 58 4.48 3.73 -6.11
CA ALA A 58 4.39 3.83 -4.66
C ALA A 58 4.39 2.44 -4.00
N PHE A 59 5.23 2.28 -2.98
CA PHE A 59 5.37 1.06 -2.20
C PHE A 59 5.17 1.30 -0.71
N TYR A 60 4.61 0.30 -0.04
CA TYR A 60 4.83 0.06 1.37
C TYR A 60 6.05 -0.84 1.56
N TYR A 61 6.99 -0.39 2.38
CA TYR A 61 8.03 -1.25 2.94
C TYR A 61 7.52 -1.86 4.25
N VAL A 62 7.13 -3.13 4.18
CA VAL A 62 6.60 -3.90 5.29
C VAL A 62 7.76 -4.41 6.15
N TYR A 63 7.82 -3.93 7.39
CA TYR A 63 8.89 -4.29 8.34
C TYR A 63 8.31 -5.04 9.55
N GLY A 64 9.07 -6.00 10.07
CA GLY A 64 8.66 -6.86 11.19
C GLY A 64 8.72 -8.37 10.92
N SER A 65 8.82 -8.78 9.66
CA SER A 65 8.78 -10.21 9.29
C SER A 65 9.98 -11.00 9.83
N PRO A 66 9.78 -12.20 10.40
CA PRO A 66 10.87 -13.10 10.82
C PRO A 66 11.72 -13.64 9.65
N GLY A 67 11.31 -13.38 8.40
CA GLY A 67 12.09 -13.67 7.18
C GLY A 67 12.87 -12.47 6.63
N GLY A 68 12.81 -11.31 7.28
CA GLY A 68 13.58 -10.13 6.91
C GLY A 68 15.05 -10.33 7.26
N ARG A 69 15.81 -10.94 6.37
CA ARG A 69 17.28 -10.75 6.33
C ARG A 69 17.54 -9.28 6.02
N ALA A 70 17.58 -8.47 7.06
CA ALA A 70 18.31 -7.22 7.06
C ALA A 70 18.99 -7.11 8.43
N GLU A 71 19.97 -7.98 8.65
CA GLU A 71 21.14 -7.63 9.45
C GLU A 71 22.07 -6.66 8.68
N ASP A 72 21.61 -6.09 7.56
CA ASP A 72 22.37 -5.16 6.75
C ASP A 72 22.31 -3.75 7.36
N ASN A 73 23.49 -3.27 7.74
CA ASN A 73 23.77 -1.91 8.20
C ASN A 73 23.45 -0.86 7.11
N GLY A 74 22.17 -0.60 6.84
CA GLY A 74 21.72 0.40 5.87
C GLY A 74 20.20 0.65 5.95
N THR A 75 19.75 1.79 5.44
CA THR A 75 18.31 2.04 5.31
C THR A 75 17.74 1.18 4.17
N PRO A 76 16.45 0.79 4.17
CA PRO A 76 15.81 0.08 3.04
C PRO A 76 16.05 0.75 1.69
N PHE A 77 16.29 2.06 1.73
CA PHE A 77 16.62 2.89 0.59
C PHE A 77 18.03 2.64 0.02
N ASP A 78 19.03 2.45 0.87
CA ASP A 78 20.40 2.16 0.42
C ASP A 78 20.48 0.79 -0.26
N VAL A 79 19.75 -0.19 0.28
CA VAL A 79 19.59 -1.52 -0.32
C VAL A 79 18.94 -1.40 -1.70
N LEU A 80 17.83 -0.66 -1.80
CA LEU A 80 17.15 -0.41 -3.07
C LEU A 80 18.01 0.32 -4.10
N ARG A 81 18.77 1.34 -3.66
CA ARG A 81 19.69 2.07 -4.53
C ARG A 81 20.74 1.15 -5.13
N ASN A 82 21.34 0.28 -4.31
CA ASN A 82 22.34 -0.67 -4.77
C ASN A 82 21.76 -1.72 -5.72
N ILE A 83 20.52 -2.17 -5.50
CA ILE A 83 19.83 -3.13 -6.37
C ILE A 83 19.53 -2.52 -7.75
N ILE A 84 18.99 -1.30 -7.78
CA ILE A 84 18.49 -0.69 -9.01
C ILE A 84 19.62 -0.10 -9.85
N ILE A 85 20.59 0.58 -9.23
CA ILE A 85 21.69 1.26 -9.95
C ILE A 85 22.98 0.43 -9.94
N GLY A 86 23.36 -0.10 -8.78
CA GLY A 86 24.70 -0.68 -8.55
C GLY A 86 24.86 -2.17 -8.89
N ASN A 87 23.77 -2.89 -9.19
CA ASN A 87 23.82 -4.34 -9.35
C ASN A 87 24.25 -4.74 -10.77
N ALA A 88 25.55 -4.98 -10.96
CA ALA A 88 26.12 -5.37 -12.25
C ALA A 88 25.48 -6.64 -12.85
N GLY A 89 25.09 -7.61 -12.01
CA GLY A 89 24.41 -8.83 -12.45
C GLY A 89 23.05 -8.52 -13.06
N LEU A 90 22.17 -7.82 -12.34
CA LEU A 90 20.85 -7.43 -12.86
C LEU A 90 20.96 -6.48 -14.06
N ASN A 91 21.87 -5.50 -14.00
CA ASN A 91 22.12 -4.54 -15.08
C ASN A 91 22.49 -5.22 -16.40
N SER A 92 23.18 -6.35 -16.32
CA SER A 92 23.66 -7.05 -17.52
C SER A 92 22.59 -7.87 -18.25
N HIS A 93 21.40 -8.00 -17.66
CA HIS A 93 20.24 -8.70 -18.22
C HIS A 93 19.12 -7.76 -18.67
N SER A 94 19.32 -6.45 -18.53
CA SER A 94 18.34 -5.41 -18.83
C SER A 94 18.91 -4.42 -19.84
N ASP A 95 18.09 -3.97 -20.77
CA ASP A 95 18.38 -2.86 -21.68
C ASP A 95 18.00 -1.49 -21.09
N VAL A 96 17.46 -1.47 -19.87
CA VAL A 96 17.14 -0.25 -19.12
C VAL A 96 18.32 0.11 -18.20
N VAL A 97 18.85 1.31 -18.36
CA VAL A 97 19.94 1.82 -17.52
C VAL A 97 19.41 2.86 -16.54
N TRP A 98 19.55 2.58 -15.24
CA TRP A 98 19.06 3.44 -14.16
C TRP A 98 20.15 4.38 -13.64
N THR A 99 19.79 5.65 -13.41
CA THR A 99 20.67 6.66 -12.82
C THR A 99 19.91 7.52 -11.81
N ASN A 100 20.64 8.14 -10.86
CA ASN A 100 20.05 9.12 -9.94
C ASN A 100 19.79 10.44 -10.67
N ALA A 101 18.55 10.94 -10.60
CA ALA A 101 18.19 12.22 -11.21
C ALA A 101 18.88 13.44 -10.55
N GLU A 102 19.41 13.28 -9.33
CA GLU A 102 20.11 14.34 -8.58
C GLU A 102 21.57 14.53 -9.05
N LEU A 103 22.20 13.47 -9.57
CA LEU A 103 23.60 13.51 -10.05
C LEU A 103 23.72 14.05 -11.48
N SER A 104 22.67 13.96 -12.31
CA SER A 104 22.70 14.51 -13.68
C SER A 104 22.67 16.05 -13.72
N LYS A 105 22.40 16.72 -12.58
CA LYS A 105 22.45 18.19 -12.45
C LYS A 105 23.62 18.71 -11.61
N GLN A 106 24.45 17.84 -11.04
CA GLN A 106 25.58 18.21 -10.17
C GLN A 106 26.95 18.00 -10.84
N THR A 107 27.14 18.60 -12.01
CA THR A 107 28.46 19.11 -12.43
C THR A 107 28.68 20.56 -11.97
N ALA A 108 27.99 21.01 -10.92
CA ALA A 108 28.28 22.29 -10.28
C ALA A 108 27.97 22.27 -8.77
N LYS A 109 29.05 22.51 -8.01
CA LYS A 109 29.13 22.89 -6.58
C LYS A 109 29.00 21.79 -5.53
N VAL A 110 30.17 21.33 -5.12
CA VAL A 110 30.47 20.82 -3.78
C VAL A 110 30.31 21.96 -2.77
N SER A 111 29.53 21.75 -1.72
CA SER A 111 29.72 22.43 -0.43
C SER A 111 29.16 21.57 0.69
N ALA A 112 29.98 21.39 1.72
CA ALA A 112 29.78 20.57 2.89
C ALA A 112 28.90 21.23 3.96
N ASN A 113 28.60 20.41 4.97
CA ASN A 113 27.98 20.65 6.29
C ASN A 113 26.45 20.68 6.34
N GLU A 114 25.88 19.77 7.15
CA GLU A 114 25.32 20.14 8.47
C GLU A 114 25.03 18.89 9.36
N PRO A 115 24.83 19.08 10.70
CA PRO A 115 25.12 18.11 11.74
C PRO A 115 23.90 17.37 12.32
N GLY A 116 24.18 16.41 13.20
CA GLY A 116 23.22 15.46 13.78
C GLY A 116 22.07 16.04 14.62
N GLY A 117 20.96 15.31 14.60
CA GLY A 117 19.79 15.50 15.46
C GLY A 117 18.85 14.27 15.39
N SER A 118 18.70 13.60 16.54
CA SER A 118 17.77 12.52 16.94
C SER A 118 16.98 11.70 15.89
N ASP A 119 17.13 10.38 16.02
CA ASP A 119 16.37 9.29 15.38
C ASP A 119 14.84 9.49 15.27
N MET A 120 14.39 9.92 14.10
CA MET A 120 13.19 9.37 13.46
C MET A 120 13.37 9.50 11.94
N GLN A 121 13.70 8.38 11.29
CA GLN A 121 13.72 8.33 9.83
C GLN A 121 12.34 8.70 9.27
N PRO A 122 12.28 9.45 8.15
CA PRO A 122 11.01 9.89 7.57
C PRO A 122 10.15 8.67 7.18
N LEU A 123 8.87 8.69 7.61
CA LEU A 123 7.88 7.65 7.30
C LEU A 123 7.60 7.50 5.79
N ILE A 124 7.80 8.58 5.03
CA ILE A 124 7.64 8.64 3.58
C ILE A 124 8.93 9.17 2.96
N HIS A 125 9.47 8.46 1.99
CA HIS A 125 10.62 8.86 1.19
C HIS A 125 10.23 8.88 -0.29
N THR A 126 10.71 9.87 -1.05
CA THR A 126 10.53 9.92 -2.51
C THR A 126 11.89 9.92 -3.17
N TRP A 127 12.12 8.94 -4.04
CA TRP A 127 13.32 8.82 -4.85
C TRP A 127 13.06 9.27 -6.27
N ASN A 128 13.89 10.16 -6.79
CA ASN A 128 13.86 10.54 -8.20
C ASN A 128 15.01 9.87 -8.94
N LEU A 129 14.65 9.12 -9.96
CA LEU A 129 15.47 8.32 -10.84
C LEU A 129 15.30 8.78 -12.28
N SER A 130 16.22 8.36 -13.13
CA SER A 130 16.12 8.45 -14.56
C SER A 130 16.45 7.09 -15.18
N ALA A 131 15.59 6.61 -16.06
CA ALA A 131 15.74 5.36 -16.79
C ALA A 131 16.02 5.66 -18.26
N MET A 132 17.18 5.26 -18.75
CA MET A 132 17.52 5.32 -20.17
C MET A 132 17.05 4.03 -20.84
N CYS A 133 16.18 4.14 -21.85
CA CYS A 133 15.62 3.02 -22.59
C CYS A 133 15.26 3.44 -24.02
N ASP A 134 15.54 2.60 -25.02
CA ASP A 134 15.40 2.88 -26.47
C ASP A 134 15.91 4.26 -26.91
N GLY A 135 17.05 4.70 -26.34
CA GLY A 135 17.66 6.00 -26.64
C GLY A 135 16.94 7.22 -26.04
N GLY A 136 15.84 7.02 -25.30
CA GLY A 136 15.12 8.07 -24.57
C GLY A 136 15.39 8.05 -23.07
N GLU A 137 15.28 9.22 -22.44
CA GLU A 137 15.33 9.39 -20.99
C GLU A 137 13.91 9.42 -20.41
N VAL A 138 13.61 8.53 -19.46
CA VAL A 138 12.32 8.45 -18.76
C VAL A 138 12.52 8.89 -17.31
N PRO A 139 11.97 10.06 -16.89
CA PRO A 139 12.02 10.46 -15.49
C PRO A 139 11.18 9.49 -14.65
N PHE A 140 11.68 9.01 -13.53
CA PHE A 140 10.98 8.00 -12.74
C PHE A 140 11.01 8.34 -11.26
N ALA A 141 9.87 8.25 -10.58
CA ALA A 141 9.79 8.57 -9.16
C ALA A 141 9.20 7.40 -8.36
N VAL A 142 9.90 7.02 -7.30
CA VAL A 142 9.49 5.95 -6.39
C VAL A 142 9.18 6.53 -5.03
N ARG A 143 7.96 6.34 -4.54
CA ARG A 143 7.56 6.68 -3.17
C ARG A 143 7.63 5.42 -2.32
N LEU A 144 8.34 5.50 -1.20
CA LEU A 144 8.39 4.45 -0.19
C LEU A 144 7.78 4.94 1.11
N GLU A 145 6.88 4.15 1.66
CA GLU A 145 6.23 4.42 2.94
C GLU A 145 6.42 3.22 3.86
N ARG A 146 6.78 3.45 5.12
CA ARG A 146 6.97 2.35 6.08
C ARG A 146 5.63 1.84 6.60
N LEU A 147 5.42 0.52 6.58
CA LEU A 147 4.24 -0.14 7.12
C LEU A 147 4.65 -1.24 8.09
N ASN A 148 4.11 -1.25 9.30
CA ASN A 148 4.36 -2.33 10.24
C ASN A 148 3.62 -3.60 9.76
N GLU A 149 4.26 -4.77 9.78
CA GLU A 149 3.64 -6.04 9.41
C GLU A 149 2.35 -6.33 10.20
N ALA A 150 2.33 -5.99 11.49
CA ALA A 150 1.14 -6.13 12.33
C ALA A 150 -0.04 -5.25 11.85
N ASP A 151 0.24 -4.23 11.03
CA ASP A 151 -0.71 -3.28 10.48
C ASP A 151 -0.99 -3.48 8.99
N ALA A 152 -0.22 -4.36 8.32
CA ALA A 152 -0.25 -4.47 6.86
C ALA A 152 -1.44 -5.28 6.33
N GLY A 153 -2.01 -6.16 7.15
CA GLY A 153 -2.99 -7.14 6.69
C GLY A 153 -2.35 -8.20 5.78
N VAL A 154 -3.17 -8.86 4.98
CA VAL A 154 -2.73 -9.84 3.97
C VAL A 154 -2.67 -9.12 2.61
N PRO A 155 -1.54 -9.19 1.89
CA PRO A 155 -1.44 -8.55 0.58
C PRO A 155 -2.28 -9.32 -0.44
N MET A 156 -2.75 -8.61 -1.46
CA MET A 156 -3.16 -9.25 -2.71
C MET A 156 -1.90 -9.62 -3.50
N THR A 157 -1.86 -10.84 -4.02
CA THR A 157 -0.81 -11.27 -4.94
C THR A 157 -1.32 -11.17 -6.37
N LYS A 158 -0.53 -10.53 -7.24
CA LYS A 158 -0.82 -10.44 -8.66
C LYS A 158 0.37 -10.95 -9.46
N ASN A 159 0.13 -11.94 -10.31
CA ASN A 159 1.11 -12.39 -11.28
C ASN A 159 1.22 -11.34 -12.40
N ILE A 160 2.45 -10.96 -12.73
CA ILE A 160 2.79 -10.07 -13.83
C ILE A 160 3.64 -10.85 -14.83
N VAL A 161 3.14 -10.95 -16.06
CA VAL A 161 3.93 -11.42 -17.21
C VAL A 161 4.71 -10.23 -17.76
N PHE A 162 6.03 -10.30 -17.73
CA PHE A 162 6.89 -9.22 -18.18
C PHE A 162 7.00 -9.16 -19.71
N MET A 163 7.16 -7.94 -20.24
CA MET A 163 7.37 -7.72 -21.68
C MET A 163 8.72 -8.27 -22.14
N ASN A 164 9.75 -8.20 -21.28
CA ASN A 164 11.01 -8.86 -21.55
C ASN A 164 10.87 -10.36 -21.28
N SER A 165 10.98 -11.17 -22.32
CA SER A 165 10.87 -12.63 -22.20
C SER A 165 11.91 -13.27 -21.28
N PHE A 166 13.08 -12.64 -21.09
CA PHE A 166 14.08 -13.10 -20.11
C PHE A 166 13.57 -12.99 -18.67
N TYR A 167 12.70 -12.03 -18.39
CA TYR A 167 12.19 -11.78 -17.04
C TYR A 167 11.14 -12.81 -16.62
N GLY A 168 10.51 -13.48 -17.59
CA GLY A 168 9.43 -14.44 -17.35
C GLY A 168 8.20 -13.78 -16.74
N ASP A 169 7.69 -14.37 -15.68
CA ASP A 169 6.61 -13.84 -14.87
C ASP A 169 7.01 -13.79 -13.39
N ALA A 170 6.33 -12.94 -12.63
CA ALA A 170 6.54 -12.84 -11.19
C ALA A 170 5.26 -12.46 -10.45
N ASP A 171 5.14 -13.02 -9.26
CA ASP A 171 4.15 -12.60 -8.28
C ASP A 171 4.60 -11.34 -7.56
N VAL A 172 3.75 -10.32 -7.57
CA VAL A 172 3.99 -9.05 -6.88
C VAL A 172 2.95 -8.87 -5.78
N CYS A 173 3.41 -8.48 -4.59
CA CYS A 173 2.55 -8.14 -3.47
C CYS A 173 1.98 -6.73 -3.61
N ILE A 174 0.69 -6.58 -3.35
CA ILE A 174 -0.07 -5.34 -3.43
C ILE A 174 -0.82 -5.19 -2.12
N PHE A 175 -0.77 -4.01 -1.51
CA PHE A 175 -1.53 -3.72 -0.30
C PHE A 175 -3.04 -3.89 -0.53
N SER A 176 -3.70 -4.68 0.30
CA SER A 176 -5.15 -4.84 0.29
C SER A 176 -5.76 -4.03 1.44
N PRO A 177 -6.41 -2.89 1.15
CA PRO A 177 -7.15 -2.16 2.17
C PRO A 177 -8.29 -3.01 2.74
N GLU A 178 -8.91 -3.88 1.94
CA GLU A 178 -9.97 -4.79 2.36
C GLU A 178 -9.48 -5.75 3.45
N SER A 179 -8.31 -6.37 3.24
CA SER A 179 -7.75 -7.28 4.24
C SER A 179 -7.55 -6.56 5.56
N ARG A 180 -6.91 -5.39 5.58
CA ARG A 180 -6.71 -4.67 6.85
C ARG A 180 -8.03 -4.20 7.45
N LEU A 181 -8.90 -3.59 6.67
CA LEU A 181 -10.16 -3.04 7.16
C LEU A 181 -11.09 -4.12 7.70
N GLY A 182 -11.25 -5.25 6.99
CA GLY A 182 -12.08 -6.37 7.41
C GLY A 182 -11.65 -6.93 8.77
N GLU A 183 -10.34 -6.98 9.03
CA GLU A 183 -9.81 -7.34 10.35
C GLU A 183 -10.24 -6.38 11.45
N GLN A 184 -10.07 -5.08 11.22
CA GLN A 184 -10.38 -4.07 12.23
C GLN A 184 -11.88 -3.99 12.50
N LEU A 185 -12.70 -4.04 11.46
CA LEU A 185 -14.16 -4.02 11.59
C LEU A 185 -14.67 -5.27 12.31
N PHE A 186 -14.15 -6.46 11.98
CA PHE A 186 -14.55 -7.67 12.67
C PHE A 186 -14.09 -7.66 14.14
N GLU A 187 -12.93 -7.10 14.46
CA GLU A 187 -12.48 -6.93 15.85
C GLU A 187 -13.39 -5.98 16.64
N ILE A 188 -13.80 -4.85 16.05
CA ILE A 188 -14.79 -3.94 16.63
C ILE A 188 -16.09 -4.70 16.91
N MET A 189 -16.59 -5.45 15.92
CA MET A 189 -17.84 -6.19 16.06
C MET A 189 -17.74 -7.33 17.05
N ASP A 190 -16.59 -7.98 17.18
CA ASP A 190 -16.36 -9.12 18.08
C ASP A 190 -16.21 -8.69 19.54
N LYS A 191 -15.41 -7.66 19.79
CA LYS A 191 -15.07 -7.21 21.15
C LYS A 191 -15.96 -6.08 21.65
N LEU A 192 -16.63 -5.35 20.77
CA LEU A 192 -17.45 -4.19 21.12
C LEU A 192 -16.67 -3.21 22.02
N GLU A 193 -17.24 -2.72 23.11
CA GLU A 193 -16.56 -1.84 24.09
C GLU A 193 -15.32 -2.46 24.75
N LEU A 194 -15.15 -3.79 24.67
CA LEU A 194 -14.02 -4.53 25.24
C LEU A 194 -12.80 -4.62 24.31
N VAL A 195 -12.78 -3.87 23.19
CA VAL A 195 -11.53 -3.68 22.43
C VAL A 195 -10.41 -3.23 23.36
N SER A 196 -9.18 -3.72 23.19
CA SER A 196 -8.05 -3.43 24.08
C SER A 196 -7.62 -1.96 23.98
N ASP A 197 -7.64 -1.44 22.77
CA ASP A 197 -7.27 -0.08 22.42
C ASP A 197 -8.11 0.41 21.24
N MET A 198 -7.91 1.67 20.83
CA MET A 198 -8.74 2.32 19.80
C MET A 198 -8.15 2.23 18.40
N LYS A 199 -7.06 1.48 18.20
CA LYS A 199 -6.42 1.32 16.89
C LYS A 199 -7.38 0.77 15.83
N PRO A 200 -8.27 -0.21 16.11
CA PRO A 200 -9.22 -0.67 15.10
C PRO A 200 -10.11 0.44 14.53
N TYR A 201 -10.57 1.36 15.37
CA TYR A 201 -11.34 2.53 14.92
C TYR A 201 -10.47 3.50 14.11
N GLY A 202 -9.23 3.75 14.54
CA GLY A 202 -8.33 4.66 13.84
C GLY A 202 -7.89 4.15 12.46
N ASP A 203 -7.53 2.88 12.37
CA ASP A 203 -7.15 2.23 11.13
C ASP A 203 -8.33 2.12 10.16
N ALA A 204 -9.53 1.77 10.66
CA ALA A 204 -10.73 1.73 9.85
C ALA A 204 -11.06 3.11 9.26
N TYR A 205 -11.03 4.16 10.09
CA TYR A 205 -11.20 5.53 9.65
C TYR A 205 -10.18 5.93 8.59
N GLU A 206 -8.90 5.62 8.82
CA GLU A 206 -7.81 5.94 7.88
C GLU A 206 -8.02 5.27 6.53
N ILE A 207 -8.40 3.98 6.52
CA ILE A 207 -8.61 3.24 5.29
C ILE A 207 -9.84 3.79 4.53
N LEU A 208 -10.96 4.01 5.23
CA LEU A 208 -12.21 4.49 4.64
C LEU A 208 -12.11 5.91 4.07
N LYS A 209 -11.19 6.73 4.57
CA LYS A 209 -10.91 8.07 4.01
C LYS A 209 -9.98 8.06 2.81
N ARG A 210 -9.23 6.98 2.56
CA ARG A 210 -8.12 6.97 1.58
C ARG A 210 -8.33 6.01 0.43
N TYR A 211 -8.99 4.89 0.66
CA TYR A 211 -9.07 3.80 -0.28
C TYR A 211 -10.50 3.56 -0.73
N SER A 212 -10.64 3.25 -2.01
CA SER A 212 -11.81 2.49 -2.45
C SER A 212 -11.68 1.07 -1.91
N VAL A 213 -12.80 0.52 -1.44
CA VAL A 213 -12.85 -0.77 -0.76
C VAL A 213 -14.02 -1.57 -1.33
N SER A 214 -13.76 -2.80 -1.75
CA SER A 214 -14.83 -3.68 -2.22
C SER A 214 -15.66 -4.24 -1.07
N GLY A 215 -16.96 -3.91 -1.03
CA GLY A 215 -17.88 -4.42 -0.02
C GLY A 215 -17.97 -5.94 -0.04
N ARG A 216 -17.96 -6.54 -1.24
CA ARG A 216 -17.97 -8.01 -1.42
C ARG A 216 -16.79 -8.69 -0.72
N GLN A 217 -15.57 -8.18 -0.92
CA GLN A 217 -14.37 -8.77 -0.32
C GLN A 217 -14.40 -8.65 1.20
N ILE A 218 -14.94 -7.56 1.75
CA ILE A 218 -15.14 -7.43 3.20
C ILE A 218 -16.11 -8.49 3.72
N ILE A 219 -17.22 -8.75 3.02
CA ILE A 219 -18.14 -9.85 3.39
C ILE A 219 -17.42 -11.20 3.37
N ASP A 220 -16.60 -11.48 2.35
CA ASP A 220 -15.84 -12.73 2.28
C ASP A 220 -14.88 -12.88 3.48
N ILE A 221 -14.22 -11.79 3.88
CA ILE A 221 -13.38 -11.75 5.09
C ILE A 221 -14.21 -12.02 6.35
N PHE A 222 -15.38 -11.39 6.49
CA PHE A 222 -16.29 -11.62 7.61
C PHE A 222 -16.76 -13.09 7.67
N LYS A 223 -17.10 -13.69 6.52
CA LYS A 223 -17.47 -15.11 6.42
C LYS A 223 -16.35 -16.02 6.92
N VAL A 224 -15.09 -15.75 6.55
CA VAL A 224 -13.94 -16.51 7.05
C VAL A 224 -13.78 -16.36 8.56
N ARG A 225 -13.90 -15.15 9.09
CA ARG A 225 -13.74 -14.87 10.53
C ARG A 225 -14.87 -15.44 11.38
N ALA A 226 -16.10 -15.39 10.90
CA ALA A 226 -17.28 -15.91 11.58
C ALA A 226 -17.25 -17.43 11.77
N LYS A 227 -16.54 -18.19 10.92
CA LYS A 227 -16.34 -19.64 11.12
C LYS A 227 -15.73 -19.95 12.51
N ASN A 228 -14.82 -19.11 12.98
CA ASN A 228 -14.17 -19.27 14.28
C ASN A 228 -14.93 -18.57 15.43
N LYS A 229 -15.78 -17.59 15.10
CA LYS A 229 -16.52 -16.76 16.07
C LYS A 229 -17.97 -16.57 15.65
N PRO A 230 -18.79 -17.63 15.61
CA PRO A 230 -20.16 -17.56 15.08
C PRO A 230 -21.08 -16.67 15.92
N LYS A 231 -20.82 -16.53 17.23
CA LYS A 231 -21.57 -15.64 18.14
C LYS A 231 -21.39 -14.15 17.82
N THR A 232 -20.46 -13.81 16.94
CA THR A 232 -20.23 -12.43 16.50
C THR A 232 -21.21 -12.02 15.40
N VAL A 233 -21.81 -12.96 14.68
CA VAL A 233 -22.77 -12.67 13.62
C VAL A 233 -24.13 -12.32 14.23
N SER A 234 -24.40 -11.03 14.37
CA SER A 234 -25.67 -10.53 14.90
C SER A 234 -25.88 -9.05 14.54
N MET A 235 -27.10 -8.70 14.13
CA MET A 235 -27.51 -7.30 13.96
C MET A 235 -27.56 -6.55 15.29
N HIS A 236 -27.79 -7.23 16.41
CA HIS A 236 -27.79 -6.60 17.73
C HIS A 236 -26.43 -5.96 18.07
N ARG A 237 -25.33 -6.57 17.62
CA ARG A 237 -24.00 -5.99 17.80
C ARG A 237 -23.84 -4.66 17.07
N LEU A 238 -24.46 -4.53 15.89
CA LEU A 238 -24.44 -3.27 15.15
C LEU A 238 -25.21 -2.19 15.92
N GLU A 239 -26.36 -2.52 16.50
CA GLU A 239 -27.12 -1.62 17.40
C GLU A 239 -26.30 -1.18 18.61
N GLN A 240 -25.53 -2.09 19.21
CA GLN A 240 -24.62 -1.75 20.31
C GLN A 240 -23.55 -0.74 19.88
N VAL A 241 -22.96 -0.93 18.69
CA VAL A 241 -21.97 0.00 18.14
C VAL A 241 -22.58 1.37 17.83
N TYR A 242 -23.82 1.43 17.32
CA TYR A 242 -24.56 2.70 17.18
C TYR A 242 -24.67 3.44 18.52
N GLY A 243 -24.94 2.72 19.61
CA GLY A 243 -25.00 3.30 20.96
C GLY A 243 -23.69 3.96 21.43
N TYR A 244 -22.55 3.60 20.83
CA TYR A 244 -21.26 4.17 21.20
C TYR A 244 -21.06 5.62 20.75
N ARG A 245 -21.88 6.11 19.82
CA ARG A 245 -21.83 7.49 19.36
C ARG A 245 -22.01 8.49 20.49
N SER A 246 -23.00 8.25 21.36
CA SER A 246 -23.27 9.07 22.55
C SER A 246 -22.60 8.55 23.83
N TYR A 247 -21.81 7.48 23.74
CA TYR A 247 -21.22 6.86 24.93
C TYR A 247 -19.95 7.59 25.37
N ALA A 248 -20.06 8.34 26.48
CA ALA A 248 -18.97 9.16 27.00
C ALA A 248 -17.68 8.39 27.29
N TYR A 249 -17.77 7.11 27.64
CA TYR A 249 -16.60 6.26 27.88
C TYR A 249 -15.77 6.06 26.61
N MET A 250 -16.42 5.71 25.49
CA MET A 250 -15.76 5.48 24.20
C MET A 250 -15.12 6.76 23.66
N ARG A 251 -15.83 7.90 23.76
CA ARG A 251 -15.27 9.22 23.42
C ARG A 251 -13.97 9.51 24.18
N ARG A 252 -13.95 9.31 25.50
CA ARG A 252 -12.72 9.51 26.32
C ARG A 252 -11.61 8.53 25.99
N ARG A 253 -11.93 7.31 25.52
CA ARG A 253 -10.91 6.35 25.05
C ARG A 253 -10.28 6.83 23.74
N TRP A 254 -11.12 7.29 22.80
CA TRP A 254 -10.68 7.89 21.54
C TRP A 254 -9.74 9.08 21.76
N GLU A 255 -10.16 10.06 22.57
CA GLU A 255 -9.33 11.23 22.89
C GLU A 255 -7.97 10.86 23.48
N ARG A 256 -7.93 9.87 24.39
CA ARG A 256 -6.68 9.37 24.98
C ARG A 256 -5.82 8.61 23.97
N TYR A 257 -6.41 7.95 23.00
CA TYR A 257 -5.70 7.32 21.90
C TYR A 257 -5.07 8.39 21.00
N CYS A 258 -5.84 9.38 20.54
CA CYS A 258 -5.35 10.45 19.68
C CYS A 258 -4.20 11.26 20.30
N LYS A 259 -4.21 11.48 21.62
CA LYS A 259 -3.10 12.15 22.33
C LYS A 259 -1.77 11.40 22.25
N ARG A 260 -1.80 10.07 22.15
CA ARG A 260 -0.61 9.19 22.08
C ARG A 260 -0.04 9.06 20.67
N LEU A 261 -0.79 9.47 19.64
CA LEU A 261 -0.35 9.41 18.26
C LEU A 261 0.76 10.42 17.98
N THR A 262 1.73 10.00 17.16
CA THR A 262 2.83 10.87 16.71
C THR A 262 2.30 12.03 15.87
N ARG A 263 3.09 13.10 15.73
CA ARG A 263 2.71 14.29 14.93
C ARG A 263 2.37 13.95 13.48
N GLN A 264 2.95 12.90 12.90
CA GLN A 264 2.61 12.39 11.57
C GLN A 264 1.30 11.59 11.55
N GLN A 265 1.02 10.80 12.57
CA GLN A 265 -0.27 10.11 12.73
C GLN A 265 -1.42 11.09 13.07
N ARG A 266 -1.11 12.24 13.68
CA ARG A 266 -2.09 13.29 14.01
C ARG A 266 -2.71 14.00 12.82
N ALA A 267 -2.04 14.07 11.67
CA ALA A 267 -2.61 14.71 10.48
C ALA A 267 -3.96 14.07 10.07
N TYR A 268 -4.16 12.79 10.42
CA TYR A 268 -5.34 11.98 10.09
C TYR A 268 -6.26 11.73 11.30
N ALA A 269 -5.74 11.82 12.53
CA ALA A 269 -6.48 11.62 13.77
C ALA A 269 -7.19 12.88 14.31
N ASN A 270 -7.28 13.95 13.52
CA ASN A 270 -7.99 15.17 13.88
C ASN A 270 -9.53 14.98 13.88
N ALA A 271 -10.02 13.86 13.37
CA ALA A 271 -11.44 13.53 13.41
C ALA A 271 -11.93 13.32 14.85
N GLY A 272 -13.07 13.92 15.17
CA GLY A 272 -13.78 13.68 16.42
C GLY A 272 -14.20 12.21 16.55
N TRP A 273 -14.58 11.80 17.76
CA TRP A 273 -15.10 10.44 17.99
C TRP A 273 -16.36 10.19 17.15
N GLU A 274 -17.26 11.17 17.12
CA GLU A 274 -18.52 11.11 16.39
C GLU A 274 -18.28 10.96 14.88
N GLU A 275 -17.44 11.82 14.29
CA GLU A 275 -17.08 11.75 12.87
C GLU A 275 -16.44 10.41 12.50
N THR A 276 -15.53 9.93 13.36
CA THR A 276 -14.86 8.64 13.16
C THR A 276 -15.86 7.49 13.14
N LEU A 277 -16.75 7.46 14.14
CA LEU A 277 -17.73 6.40 14.26
C LEU A 277 -18.81 6.50 13.17
N ASP A 278 -19.24 7.71 12.81
CA ASP A 278 -20.24 7.93 11.77
C ASP A 278 -19.72 7.39 10.41
N LEU A 279 -18.48 7.69 10.03
CA LEU A 279 -17.87 7.13 8.81
C LEU A 279 -17.79 5.59 8.83
N ILE A 280 -17.40 5.03 9.97
CA ILE A 280 -17.32 3.57 10.14
C ILE A 280 -18.72 2.96 10.02
N LEU A 281 -19.74 3.57 10.62
CA LEU A 281 -21.12 3.09 10.57
C LEU A 281 -21.73 3.23 9.17
N ASP A 282 -21.44 4.31 8.45
CA ASP A 282 -21.87 4.50 7.06
C ASP A 282 -21.35 3.38 6.14
N PHE A 283 -20.10 2.95 6.35
CA PHE A 283 -19.54 1.80 5.66
C PHE A 283 -20.10 0.46 6.18
N LEU A 284 -20.07 0.27 7.50
CA LEU A 284 -20.29 -1.03 8.14
C LEU A 284 -21.74 -1.48 8.07
N THR A 285 -22.70 -0.55 8.15
CA THR A 285 -24.13 -0.88 8.23
C THR A 285 -24.63 -1.70 7.03
N PRO A 286 -24.49 -1.25 5.77
CA PRO A 286 -24.96 -2.02 4.63
C PRO A 286 -24.19 -3.34 4.48
N VAL A 287 -22.87 -3.34 4.69
CA VAL A 287 -22.02 -4.53 4.55
C VAL A 287 -22.33 -5.57 5.62
N TRP A 288 -22.50 -5.16 6.88
CA TRP A 288 -22.79 -6.05 8.00
C TRP A 288 -24.21 -6.61 7.93
N SER A 289 -25.18 -5.79 7.49
CA SER A 289 -26.55 -6.23 7.23
C SER A 289 -26.57 -7.32 6.15
N ALA A 290 -25.96 -7.05 5.00
CA ALA A 290 -25.88 -8.03 3.92
C ALA A 290 -25.17 -9.32 4.36
N PHE A 291 -24.08 -9.19 5.12
CA PHE A 291 -23.38 -10.33 5.70
C PHE A 291 -24.25 -11.15 6.67
N CYS A 292 -25.01 -10.51 7.57
CA CYS A 292 -25.87 -11.21 8.53
C CYS A 292 -27.08 -11.89 7.86
N ASN A 293 -27.59 -11.31 6.77
CA ASN A 293 -28.74 -11.82 6.04
C ASN A 293 -28.36 -12.80 4.91
N ASP A 294 -27.06 -13.07 4.73
CA ASP A 294 -26.50 -13.82 3.59
C ASP A 294 -26.94 -13.26 2.22
N GLU A 295 -27.04 -11.94 2.13
CA GLU A 295 -27.38 -11.22 0.91
C GLU A 295 -26.14 -10.97 0.05
N ILE A 296 -26.37 -10.84 -1.25
CA ILE A 296 -25.34 -10.51 -2.20
C ILE A 296 -25.09 -9.00 -2.18
N PHE A 297 -23.83 -8.58 -2.03
CA PHE A 297 -23.41 -7.18 -2.01
C PHE A 297 -22.28 -6.98 -3.02
N TYR A 298 -22.44 -6.07 -3.98
CA TYR A 298 -21.46 -5.81 -5.04
C TYR A 298 -20.90 -4.39 -5.06
N ASP A 299 -21.36 -3.53 -4.16
CA ASP A 299 -20.99 -2.11 -4.20
C ASP A 299 -19.56 -1.89 -3.68
N ASP A 300 -18.91 -0.88 -4.25
CA ASP A 300 -17.59 -0.41 -3.83
C ASP A 300 -17.73 0.88 -3.01
N TRP A 301 -17.04 0.95 -1.88
CA TRP A 301 -16.94 2.18 -1.11
C TRP A 301 -16.10 3.20 -1.85
N MET A 302 -16.61 4.43 -1.93
CA MET A 302 -15.94 5.56 -2.54
C MET A 302 -15.53 6.57 -1.47
N PRO A 303 -14.23 6.69 -1.14
CA PRO A 303 -13.75 7.53 -0.04
C PRO A 303 -14.08 9.02 -0.27
N GLU A 304 -14.05 9.48 -1.52
CA GLU A 304 -14.35 10.86 -1.89
C GLU A 304 -15.83 11.22 -1.74
N LEU A 305 -16.72 10.23 -1.73
CA LEU A 305 -18.16 10.43 -1.59
C LEU A 305 -18.68 10.07 -0.19
N GLY A 306 -17.90 9.31 0.59
CA GLY A 306 -18.33 8.78 1.87
C GLY A 306 -19.53 7.83 1.78
N ARG A 307 -19.64 7.06 0.68
CA ARG A 307 -20.72 6.09 0.47
C ARG A 307 -20.34 5.00 -0.53
N PHE A 308 -21.18 3.96 -0.59
CA PHE A 308 -21.14 2.93 -1.62
C PHE A 308 -21.66 3.41 -2.98
N LEU A 309 -21.08 2.88 -4.06
CA LEU A 309 -21.61 2.93 -5.41
C LEU A 309 -21.67 1.51 -6.00
N GLY A 310 -22.80 1.16 -6.61
CA GLY A 310 -23.04 -0.09 -7.33
C GLY A 310 -23.63 0.15 -8.70
#